data_AF-A0A2G3J8C0-F1
#
_entry.id   AF-A0A2G3J8C0-F1
#
_cell.length_a   1.000
_cell.length_b   1.000
_cell.length_c   1.000
_cell.angle_alpha   90.00
_cell.angle_beta   90.00
_cell.angle_gamma   90.00
#
_symmetry.space_group_name_H-M   'P 1'
#
loop_
_entity.id
_entity.type
_entity.pdbx_description
1 polymer ?
#
loop_
_entity_poly.entity_id
_entity_poly.type
_entity_poly.pdbx_seq_one_letter_code
_entity_poly.pdbx_strand_id
1 'polypeptide(L)'
;MKQCFIVPGQLLAVIGLWAVAYLLLYGQIQKQVDTHEGIPYPTFSWAAPQILFKQSQSIQSLSLQGYIPGAQTLSILCNQEPLQSQLFRQGYFTLSHRFKNSCPDGQLSIQSSYSQIPANKTGSQDHRVLSYQLGLAQINGKDISLATLIKTSNGLYGLEENFSRISTTEILSRSHDAGWYHKIASKDYAFNGDRTIQQTVAWPFLYPYSVKALHAISGLDIDKSMLRFNLICSLLAMLSLFYLGKLLKLNTSSALLAPAWFAFNPFSFFVFGGFSESLFMLLFSAALILTIKEKWISAALMISAMTASRFIGGIAILLLMLYWLSINYQSQGIKKSSIMIIKMGLISTLGILLDMAVKAHATGEPLAAFLVRSAWKISPLQLATRIFDLRLIQSAEYLPVLLLALGLMIYAIYICILCIKNHAHKAALIAGSGALILGTTLLMNPEIHSAGRYSLSLAPCIIGILSYDRLKQQSTVLIALSCTIGAAFSGLIISNIYSGLAPF
;
A
#
# COMPACT_ATOMS: atom_id res chain seq x y z
N MET A 1 27.65 -25.45 16.66
CA MET A 1 26.30 -25.02 16.21
C MET A 1 25.29 -26.13 16.50
N LYS A 2 24.78 -26.24 17.74
CA LYS A 2 23.62 -27.12 18.01
C LYS A 2 22.41 -26.51 17.29
N GLN A 3 21.68 -27.35 16.56
CA GLN A 3 20.81 -26.92 15.47
C GLN A 3 19.71 -25.97 15.94
N CYS A 4 19.64 -24.82 15.26
CA CYS A 4 18.55 -23.87 15.38
C CYS A 4 17.33 -24.43 14.60
N PHE A 5 16.81 -25.58 15.03
CA PHE A 5 15.62 -26.16 14.43
C PHE A 5 14.37 -25.52 15.02
N ILE A 6 13.45 -25.13 14.13
CA ILE A 6 12.11 -24.72 14.52
C ILE A 6 11.39 -25.99 14.95
N VAL A 7 11.04 -26.07 16.24
CA VAL A 7 10.30 -27.20 16.79
C VAL A 7 8.85 -27.12 16.30
N PRO A 8 8.12 -28.23 16.05
CA PRO A 8 6.77 -28.19 15.48
C PRO A 8 5.81 -27.19 16.17
N GLY A 9 5.85 -27.09 17.51
CA GLY A 9 5.03 -26.12 18.24
C GLY A 9 5.34 -24.65 17.92
N GLN A 10 6.60 -24.31 17.60
CA GLN A 10 6.99 -22.96 17.18
C GLN A 10 6.50 -22.66 15.77
N LEU A 11 6.55 -23.64 14.86
CA LEU A 11 6.02 -23.51 13.51
C LEU A 11 4.51 -23.25 13.55
N LEU A 12 3.78 -24.03 14.35
CA LEU A 12 2.34 -23.85 14.55
C LEU A 12 2.02 -22.48 15.15
N ALA A 13 2.85 -21.96 16.06
CA ALA A 13 2.67 -20.61 16.59
C ALA A 13 2.77 -19.51 15.51
N VAL A 14 3.75 -19.61 14.60
CA VAL A 14 3.87 -18.64 13.49
C VAL A 14 2.70 -18.76 12.52
N ILE A 15 2.29 -19.98 12.17
CA ILE A 15 1.14 -20.24 11.29
C ILE A 15 -0.15 -19.72 11.92
N GLY A 16 -0.38 -19.98 13.21
CA GLY A 16 -1.55 -19.50 13.94
C GLY A 16 -1.59 -17.97 13.99
N LEU A 17 -0.45 -17.33 14.27
CA LEU A 17 -0.32 -15.87 14.26
C LEU A 17 -0.66 -15.28 12.88
N TRP A 18 -0.12 -15.88 11.81
CA TRP A 18 -0.40 -15.49 10.43
C TRP A 18 -1.88 -15.65 10.08
N ALA A 19 -2.49 -16.79 10.44
CA ALA A 19 -3.89 -17.07 10.16
C ALA A 19 -4.83 -16.08 10.88
N VAL A 20 -4.56 -15.78 12.16
CA VAL A 20 -5.33 -14.80 12.93
C VAL A 20 -5.23 -13.41 12.30
N ALA A 21 -4.03 -12.96 11.93
CA ALA A 21 -3.84 -11.66 11.29
C ALA A 21 -4.58 -11.57 9.95
N TYR A 22 -4.48 -12.60 9.11
CA TYR A 22 -5.17 -12.66 7.83
C TYR A 22 -6.70 -12.66 8.00
N LEU A 23 -7.23 -13.50 8.89
CA LEU A 23 -8.67 -13.59 9.14
C LEU A 23 -9.22 -12.30 9.77
N LEU A 24 -8.45 -11.64 10.64
CA LEU A 24 -8.83 -10.35 11.20
C LEU A 24 -8.91 -9.29 10.11
N LEU A 25 -7.88 -9.17 9.24
CA LEU A 25 -7.88 -8.22 8.13
C LEU A 25 -9.03 -8.52 7.16
N TYR A 26 -9.14 -9.77 6.72
CA TYR A 26 -10.20 -10.21 5.80
C TYR A 26 -11.58 -9.95 6.39
N GLY A 27 -11.79 -10.29 7.67
CA GLY A 27 -13.03 -10.03 8.39
C GLY A 27 -13.34 -8.54 8.56
N GLN A 28 -12.32 -7.69 8.75
CA GLN A 28 -12.49 -6.24 8.77
C GLN A 28 -12.91 -5.71 7.39
N ILE A 29 -12.27 -6.14 6.30
CA ILE A 29 -12.64 -5.73 4.94
C ILE A 29 -14.03 -6.27 4.59
N GLN A 30 -14.30 -7.54 4.86
CA GLN A 30 -15.59 -8.16 4.62
C GLN A 30 -16.67 -7.47 5.43
N LYS A 31 -16.43 -7.16 6.71
CA LYS A 31 -17.35 -6.35 7.51
C LYS A 31 -17.57 -4.99 6.87
N GLN A 32 -16.55 -4.31 6.34
CA GLN A 32 -16.74 -3.04 5.64
C GLN A 32 -17.59 -3.21 4.38
N VAL A 33 -17.35 -4.26 3.59
CA VAL A 33 -18.16 -4.62 2.42
C VAL A 33 -19.60 -4.93 2.82
N ASP A 34 -19.81 -5.63 3.93
CA ASP A 34 -21.10 -6.05 4.46
C ASP A 34 -21.86 -4.88 5.12
N THR A 35 -21.20 -4.05 5.93
CA THR A 35 -21.80 -2.87 6.57
C THR A 35 -22.06 -1.76 5.57
N HIS A 36 -21.26 -1.70 4.51
CA HIS A 36 -21.52 -0.86 3.33
C HIS A 36 -22.33 -1.62 2.25
N GLU A 37 -23.07 -2.69 2.61
CA GLU A 37 -24.17 -3.20 1.77
C GLU A 37 -25.22 -2.11 1.48
N GLY A 38 -25.18 -0.98 2.18
CA GLY A 38 -25.73 0.28 1.69
C GLY A 38 -24.73 1.02 0.80
N ILE A 39 -24.70 0.69 -0.50
CA ILE A 39 -24.25 1.46 -1.69
C ILE A 39 -23.29 0.64 -2.57
N PRO A 40 -23.71 -0.55 -3.01
CA PRO A 40 -23.85 -0.74 -4.44
C PRO A 40 -25.34 -0.88 -4.68
N TYR A 41 -25.97 0.23 -5.06
CA TYR A 41 -27.33 0.15 -5.60
C TYR A 41 -27.32 -0.89 -6.70
N PRO A 42 -28.32 -1.77 -6.78
CA PRO A 42 -28.39 -2.79 -7.83
C PRO A 42 -28.31 -2.15 -9.22
N THR A 43 -28.65 -0.87 -9.31
CA THR A 43 -28.58 -0.08 -10.52
C THR A 43 -28.04 1.31 -10.21
N PHE A 44 -27.21 1.89 -11.09
CA PHE A 44 -26.79 3.28 -11.01
C PHE A 44 -27.17 4.03 -12.30
N SER A 45 -27.11 5.35 -12.25
CA SER A 45 -27.29 6.23 -13.39
C SER A 45 -26.09 7.15 -13.54
N TRP A 46 -25.64 7.37 -14.77
CA TRP A 46 -24.55 8.30 -15.02
C TRP A 46 -25.05 9.75 -14.97
N ALA A 47 -24.31 10.59 -14.26
CA ALA A 47 -24.58 12.00 -14.12
C ALA A 47 -23.71 12.84 -15.05
N ALA A 48 -24.32 13.82 -15.71
CA ALA A 48 -23.63 14.95 -16.35
C ALA A 48 -22.95 15.84 -15.30
N PRO A 49 -22.01 16.73 -15.71
CA PRO A 49 -21.44 17.74 -14.82
C PRO A 49 -22.49 18.63 -14.15
N GLN A 50 -23.67 18.79 -14.75
CA GLN A 50 -24.79 19.51 -14.13
C GLN A 50 -26.05 18.66 -14.21
N ILE A 51 -26.64 18.38 -13.04
CA ILE A 51 -27.97 17.78 -12.93
C ILE A 51 -28.94 18.87 -12.51
N LEU A 52 -30.07 19.01 -13.22
CA LEU A 52 -31.19 19.85 -12.81
C LEU A 52 -32.39 18.97 -12.44
N PHE A 53 -32.88 19.06 -11.21
CA PHE A 53 -34.06 18.32 -10.78
C PHE A 53 -35.32 19.11 -11.11
N LYS A 54 -36.28 18.48 -11.79
CA LYS A 54 -37.62 19.01 -12.08
C LYS A 54 -38.61 18.19 -11.28
N GLN A 55 -39.07 18.69 -10.14
CA GLN A 55 -39.88 17.91 -9.21
C GLN A 55 -41.01 18.76 -8.64
N SER A 56 -42.25 18.30 -8.82
CA SER A 56 -43.48 19.05 -8.51
C SER A 56 -43.70 19.47 -7.05
N GLN A 57 -42.73 19.25 -6.15
CA GLN A 57 -42.80 19.58 -4.72
C GLN A 57 -41.52 20.27 -4.26
N SER A 58 -41.66 21.17 -3.29
CA SER A 58 -40.51 21.87 -2.72
C SER A 58 -39.61 20.92 -1.92
N ILE A 59 -38.30 21.13 -2.06
CA ILE A 59 -37.29 20.24 -1.50
C ILE A 59 -36.77 20.82 -0.18
N GLN A 60 -37.00 20.11 0.92
CA GLN A 60 -36.57 20.44 2.28
C GLN A 60 -35.29 19.70 2.68
N SER A 61 -35.08 18.50 2.16
CA SER A 61 -33.84 17.76 2.34
C SER A 61 -33.47 16.95 1.10
N LEU A 62 -32.17 16.82 0.86
CA LEU A 62 -31.59 16.04 -0.22
C LEU A 62 -30.47 15.19 0.35
N SER A 63 -30.48 13.89 0.07
CA SER A 63 -29.34 13.00 0.29
C SER A 63 -29.07 12.25 -0.99
N LEU A 64 -27.85 12.33 -1.47
CA LEU A 64 -27.38 11.68 -2.68
C LEU A 64 -26.25 10.78 -2.29
N GLN A 65 -26.20 9.63 -2.91
CA GLN A 65 -25.13 8.71 -2.68
C GLN A 65 -24.73 8.10 -4.04
N GLY A 66 -23.45 7.89 -4.26
CA GLY A 66 -22.95 7.50 -5.59
C GLY A 66 -21.47 7.16 -5.62
N TYR A 67 -20.90 7.04 -6.82
CA TYR A 67 -19.49 6.80 -7.04
C TYR A 67 -18.89 7.89 -7.95
N ILE A 68 -17.77 8.45 -7.53
CA ILE A 68 -17.02 9.47 -8.23
C ILE A 68 -15.76 8.81 -8.81
N PRO A 69 -15.53 8.87 -10.13
CA PRO A 69 -14.40 8.18 -10.77
C PRO A 69 -13.09 8.99 -10.75
N GLY A 70 -13.13 10.28 -10.38
CA GLY A 70 -11.96 11.15 -10.30
C GLY A 70 -12.22 12.32 -9.35
N ALA A 71 -11.16 12.92 -8.79
CA ALA A 71 -11.33 14.00 -7.81
C ALA A 71 -12.09 15.20 -8.40
N GLN A 72 -13.17 15.60 -7.74
CA GLN A 72 -14.05 16.69 -8.18
C GLN A 72 -14.85 17.27 -7.02
N THR A 73 -15.21 18.55 -7.13
CA THR A 73 -16.11 19.21 -6.19
C THR A 73 -17.53 19.06 -6.67
N LEU A 74 -18.42 18.53 -5.82
CA LEU A 74 -19.85 18.58 -6.06
C LEU A 74 -20.45 19.73 -5.26
N SER A 75 -21.19 20.60 -5.94
CA SER A 75 -21.89 21.74 -5.38
C SER A 75 -23.40 21.55 -5.51
N ILE A 76 -24.13 21.69 -4.41
CA ILE A 76 -25.59 21.79 -4.40
C ILE A 76 -25.93 23.26 -4.60
N LEU A 77 -26.66 23.54 -5.66
CA LEU A 77 -27.13 24.87 -6.03
C LEU A 77 -28.66 24.92 -5.87
N CYS A 78 -29.19 25.99 -5.28
CA CYS A 78 -30.61 26.31 -5.34
C CYS A 78 -30.78 27.71 -5.89
N ASN A 79 -31.60 27.89 -6.92
CA ASN A 79 -31.74 29.18 -7.62
C ASN A 79 -30.40 29.75 -8.10
N GLN A 80 -29.52 28.88 -8.60
CA GLN A 80 -28.14 29.20 -9.01
C GLN A 80 -27.19 29.65 -7.89
N GLU A 81 -27.65 29.73 -6.64
CA GLU A 81 -26.80 30.05 -5.50
C GLU A 81 -26.20 28.77 -4.88
N PRO A 82 -24.88 28.71 -4.66
CA PRO A 82 -24.23 27.57 -4.03
C PRO A 82 -24.54 27.51 -2.54
N LEU A 83 -25.23 26.43 -2.13
CA LEU A 83 -25.58 26.19 -0.73
C LEU A 83 -24.53 25.37 0.00
N GLN A 84 -23.96 24.38 -0.68
CA GLN A 84 -22.93 23.50 -0.14
C GLN A 84 -22.05 23.00 -1.27
N SER A 85 -20.74 23.10 -1.09
CA SER A 85 -19.74 22.50 -1.98
C SER A 85 -18.85 21.58 -1.19
N GLN A 86 -18.66 20.35 -1.67
CA GLN A 86 -17.78 19.38 -1.03
C GLN A 86 -16.84 18.78 -2.07
N LEU A 87 -15.55 18.80 -1.75
CA LEU A 87 -14.51 18.16 -2.55
C LEU A 87 -14.54 16.66 -2.28
N PHE A 88 -14.78 15.87 -3.32
CA PHE A 88 -14.71 14.43 -3.28
C PHE A 88 -13.51 13.93 -4.08
N ARG A 89 -12.93 12.81 -3.64
CA ARG A 89 -11.92 12.07 -4.40
C ARG A 89 -12.59 10.94 -5.18
N GLN A 90 -11.81 10.17 -5.93
CA GLN A 90 -12.32 8.95 -6.54
C GLN A 90 -12.80 7.98 -5.46
N GLY A 91 -14.05 7.51 -5.52
CA GLY A 91 -14.63 6.65 -4.49
C GLY A 91 -16.14 6.81 -4.35
N TYR A 92 -16.71 6.12 -3.36
CA TYR A 92 -18.11 6.33 -3.00
C TYR A 92 -18.29 7.64 -2.25
N PHE A 93 -19.42 8.30 -2.47
CA PHE A 93 -19.76 9.53 -1.79
C PHE A 93 -21.17 9.48 -1.21
N THR A 94 -21.33 10.24 -0.14
CA THR A 94 -22.63 10.63 0.43
C THR A 94 -22.64 12.15 0.53
N LEU A 95 -23.60 12.78 -0.15
CA LEU A 95 -23.80 14.22 -0.15
C LEU A 95 -25.20 14.51 0.37
N SER A 96 -25.28 15.07 1.57
CA SER A 96 -26.55 15.35 2.25
C SER A 96 -26.66 16.82 2.64
N HIS A 97 -27.82 17.42 2.38
CA HIS A 97 -28.13 18.80 2.72
C HIS A 97 -29.57 18.96 3.23
N ARG A 98 -29.75 19.80 4.25
CA ARG A 98 -31.06 20.23 4.76
C ARG A 98 -31.22 21.72 4.49
N PHE A 99 -32.24 22.07 3.74
CA PHE A 99 -32.48 23.44 3.32
C PHE A 99 -33.19 24.21 4.44
N LYS A 100 -32.70 25.41 4.79
CA LYS A 100 -33.37 26.28 5.78
C LYS A 100 -34.74 26.75 5.27
N ASN A 101 -34.78 27.14 4.00
CA ASN A 101 -35.99 27.47 3.25
C ASN A 101 -36.10 26.45 2.11
N SER A 102 -37.30 25.91 1.86
CA SER A 102 -37.47 24.88 0.82
C SER A 102 -36.98 25.39 -0.54
N CYS A 103 -36.20 24.58 -1.26
CA CYS A 103 -35.77 24.94 -2.60
C CYS A 103 -36.97 24.85 -3.56
N PRO A 104 -37.28 25.91 -4.34
CA PRO A 104 -38.38 25.89 -5.31
C PRO A 104 -38.19 24.81 -6.38
N ASP A 105 -39.29 24.33 -6.93
CA ASP A 105 -39.28 23.36 -8.05
C ASP A 105 -38.45 23.90 -9.23
N GLY A 106 -37.68 23.00 -9.85
CA GLY A 106 -36.89 23.30 -11.03
C GLY A 106 -35.65 24.15 -10.77
N GLN A 107 -35.37 24.53 -9.53
CA GLN A 107 -34.23 25.38 -9.17
C GLN A 107 -33.10 24.62 -8.47
N LEU A 108 -33.33 23.37 -8.06
CA LEU A 108 -32.30 22.52 -7.49
C LEU A 108 -31.40 21.95 -8.59
N SER A 109 -30.10 22.20 -8.48
CA SER A 109 -29.10 21.54 -9.32
C SER A 109 -27.89 21.06 -8.54
N ILE A 110 -27.24 20.01 -9.06
CA ILE A 110 -25.93 19.57 -8.60
C ILE A 110 -24.94 19.89 -9.70
N GLN A 111 -23.87 20.59 -9.36
CA GLN A 111 -22.79 20.92 -10.27
C GLN A 111 -21.50 20.24 -9.84
N SER A 112 -20.87 19.52 -10.76
CA SER A 112 -19.53 19.00 -10.63
C SER A 112 -18.51 19.98 -11.21
N SER A 113 -17.36 20.13 -10.55
CA SER A 113 -16.23 20.88 -11.08
C SER A 113 -15.51 20.15 -12.24
N TYR A 114 -15.85 18.89 -12.51
CA TYR A 114 -15.20 18.07 -13.52
C TYR A 114 -15.98 18.09 -14.82
N SER A 115 -15.27 18.38 -15.92
CA SER A 115 -15.90 18.59 -17.22
C SER A 115 -15.76 17.42 -18.19
N GLN A 116 -15.05 16.30 -17.90
CA GLN A 116 -14.91 15.11 -18.78
C GLN A 116 -14.37 13.85 -18.08
N ILE A 117 -15.07 12.70 -18.12
CA ILE A 117 -14.46 11.36 -17.89
C ILE A 117 -14.27 10.64 -19.24
N PRO A 118 -13.12 9.99 -19.51
CA PRO A 118 -13.00 9.03 -20.61
C PRO A 118 -13.82 7.76 -20.33
N ALA A 119 -14.96 7.58 -21.00
CA ALA A 119 -15.76 6.36 -20.94
C ALA A 119 -15.09 5.24 -21.76
N ASN A 120 -14.34 4.36 -21.10
CA ASN A 120 -13.60 3.25 -21.74
C ASN A 120 -14.37 1.92 -21.81
N LYS A 121 -15.70 1.91 -21.70
CA LYS A 121 -16.53 0.69 -21.89
C LYS A 121 -17.72 0.94 -22.80
N THR A 122 -18.15 -0.14 -23.44
CA THR A 122 -19.18 -0.27 -24.48
C THR A 122 -20.46 0.49 -24.15
N GLY A 123 -20.50 1.70 -24.69
CA GLY A 123 -21.58 2.68 -24.73
C GLY A 123 -21.14 3.99 -25.43
N SER A 124 -19.90 4.01 -25.98
CA SER A 124 -19.23 5.18 -26.56
C SER A 124 -19.73 5.56 -27.96
N GLN A 125 -21.04 5.56 -28.17
CA GLN A 125 -21.66 6.27 -29.28
C GLN A 125 -22.27 7.60 -28.84
N ASP A 126 -22.23 7.94 -27.55
CA ASP A 126 -22.74 9.21 -27.07
C ASP A 126 -21.63 10.09 -26.47
N HIS A 127 -21.45 11.28 -27.05
CA HIS A 127 -20.47 12.30 -26.64
C HIS A 127 -20.82 12.99 -25.31
N ARG A 128 -21.75 12.43 -24.54
CA ARG A 128 -22.13 12.95 -23.22
C ARG A 128 -20.94 12.84 -22.28
N VAL A 129 -20.44 14.01 -21.90
CA VAL A 129 -19.56 14.22 -20.77
C VAL A 129 -20.27 13.69 -19.52
N LEU A 130 -19.83 12.57 -18.98
CA LEU A 130 -20.28 12.05 -17.69
C LEU A 130 -19.28 12.50 -16.61
N SER A 131 -19.74 12.66 -15.37
CA SER A 131 -18.93 13.15 -14.25
C SER A 131 -18.97 12.25 -13.02
N TYR A 132 -20.08 11.57 -12.73
CA TYR A 132 -20.15 10.61 -11.62
C TYR A 132 -21.30 9.63 -11.82
N GLN A 133 -21.35 8.60 -10.99
CA GLN A 133 -22.45 7.64 -10.91
C GLN A 133 -23.30 8.00 -9.70
N LEU A 134 -24.60 8.15 -9.90
CA LEU A 134 -25.59 8.29 -8.82
C LEU A 134 -26.29 6.96 -8.66
N GLY A 135 -26.57 6.51 -7.43
CA GLY A 135 -27.51 5.42 -7.32
C GLY A 135 -28.46 5.36 -6.12
N LEU A 136 -28.30 6.22 -5.11
CA LEU A 136 -29.40 6.59 -4.22
C LEU A 136 -29.67 8.07 -4.39
N ALA A 137 -30.96 8.43 -4.37
CA ALA A 137 -31.35 9.75 -3.94
C ALA A 137 -32.51 9.65 -2.95
N GLN A 138 -32.40 10.38 -1.86
CA GLN A 138 -33.49 10.66 -0.95
C GLN A 138 -33.86 12.12 -1.04
N ILE A 139 -35.14 12.41 -1.24
CA ILE A 139 -35.66 13.77 -1.19
C ILE A 139 -36.74 13.81 -0.12
N ASN A 140 -36.62 14.76 0.79
CA ASN A 140 -37.52 14.90 1.95
C ASN A 140 -37.58 13.61 2.79
N GLY A 141 -36.45 12.90 2.88
CA GLY A 141 -36.33 11.62 3.61
C GLY A 141 -36.99 10.42 2.94
N LYS A 142 -37.47 10.55 1.69
CA LYS A 142 -38.05 9.44 0.91
C LYS A 142 -37.11 9.02 -0.20
N ASP A 143 -36.88 7.72 -0.34
CA ASP A 143 -36.14 7.15 -1.47
C ASP A 143 -36.87 7.45 -2.78
N ILE A 144 -36.14 7.98 -3.76
CA ILE A 144 -36.64 8.17 -5.12
C ILE A 144 -35.91 7.20 -6.04
N SER A 145 -36.69 6.41 -6.78
CA SER A 145 -36.12 5.51 -7.78
C SER A 145 -35.33 6.28 -8.84
N LEU A 146 -34.16 5.76 -9.23
CA LEU A 146 -33.36 6.37 -10.30
C LEU A 146 -34.13 6.48 -11.61
N ALA A 147 -35.00 5.52 -11.91
CA ALA A 147 -35.87 5.58 -13.10
C ALA A 147 -36.78 6.81 -13.07
N THR A 148 -37.30 7.19 -11.90
CA THR A 148 -38.05 8.44 -11.72
C THR A 148 -37.13 9.64 -11.93
N LEU A 149 -35.96 9.67 -11.27
CA LEU A 149 -35.01 10.78 -11.39
C LEU A 149 -34.52 11.00 -12.82
N ILE A 150 -34.27 9.95 -13.58
CA ILE A 150 -33.88 10.03 -15.00
C ILE A 150 -34.99 10.70 -15.81
N LYS A 151 -36.26 10.42 -15.52
CA LYS A 151 -37.41 11.06 -16.17
C LYS A 151 -37.63 12.50 -15.72
N THR A 152 -37.32 12.80 -14.46
CA THR A 152 -37.60 14.08 -13.80
C THR A 152 -36.35 14.94 -13.60
N SER A 153 -35.27 14.68 -14.31
CA SER A 153 -34.07 15.51 -14.26
C SER A 153 -33.48 15.70 -15.64
N ASN A 154 -32.78 16.81 -15.83
CA ASN A 154 -31.86 16.96 -16.93
C ASN A 154 -30.47 16.58 -16.42
N GLY A 155 -29.80 15.62 -17.06
CA GLY A 155 -28.42 15.26 -16.74
C GLY A 155 -28.21 13.92 -16.03
N LEU A 156 -29.25 13.10 -15.82
CA LEU A 156 -29.10 11.69 -15.45
C LEU A 156 -29.39 10.80 -16.66
N TYR A 157 -28.54 9.80 -16.89
CA TYR A 157 -28.54 9.02 -18.11
C TYR A 157 -28.35 7.53 -17.87
N GLY A 158 -29.25 6.75 -18.45
CA GLY A 158 -29.22 5.31 -18.39
C GLY A 158 -29.51 4.78 -16.99
N LEU A 159 -29.97 3.53 -16.96
CA LEU A 159 -30.03 2.76 -15.73
C LEU A 159 -29.17 1.53 -16.00
N GLU A 160 -27.99 1.50 -15.40
CA GLU A 160 -27.04 0.40 -15.56
C GLU A 160 -27.08 -0.45 -14.31
N GLU A 161 -27.12 -1.77 -14.47
CA GLU A 161 -26.95 -2.67 -13.34
C GLU A 161 -25.53 -2.52 -12.78
N ASN A 162 -25.45 -2.29 -11.47
CA ASN A 162 -24.19 -2.26 -10.76
C ASN A 162 -23.76 -3.70 -10.49
N PHE A 163 -23.25 -4.37 -11.51
CA PHE A 163 -22.71 -5.72 -11.39
C PHE A 163 -21.48 -5.80 -10.47
N SER A 164 -20.92 -4.66 -10.08
CA SER A 164 -19.76 -4.55 -9.21
C SER A 164 -20.17 -4.32 -7.75
N ARG A 165 -20.68 -5.35 -7.08
CA ARG A 165 -20.34 -5.49 -5.66
C ARG A 165 -18.81 -5.59 -5.61
N ILE A 166 -18.13 -4.54 -5.13
CA ILE A 166 -16.68 -4.59 -4.99
C ILE A 166 -16.39 -5.71 -3.97
N SER A 167 -15.94 -6.85 -4.49
CA SER A 167 -15.61 -7.98 -3.63
C SER A 167 -14.38 -7.65 -2.78
N THR A 168 -14.27 -8.28 -1.62
CA THR A 168 -13.03 -8.23 -0.80
C THR A 168 -11.79 -8.59 -1.64
N THR A 169 -11.94 -9.52 -2.58
CA THR A 169 -10.89 -9.89 -3.54
C THR A 169 -10.49 -8.72 -4.42
N GLU A 170 -11.45 -7.97 -4.98
CA GLU A 170 -11.18 -6.82 -5.83
C GLU A 170 -10.50 -5.67 -5.07
N ILE A 171 -10.94 -5.37 -3.84
CA ILE A 171 -10.29 -4.35 -2.99
C ILE A 171 -8.82 -4.74 -2.74
N LEU A 172 -8.58 -6.00 -2.39
CA LEU A 172 -7.24 -6.46 -2.08
C LEU A 172 -6.33 -6.51 -3.32
N SER A 173 -6.86 -6.78 -4.51
CA SER A 173 -6.06 -7.02 -5.73
C SER A 173 -5.98 -5.83 -6.70
N ARG A 174 -6.91 -4.87 -6.63
CA ARG A 174 -7.03 -3.80 -7.63
C ARG A 174 -6.94 -2.38 -7.07
N SER A 175 -6.99 -2.20 -5.76
CA SER A 175 -6.88 -0.87 -5.14
C SER A 175 -5.46 -0.32 -5.18
N HIS A 176 -5.33 0.99 -5.41
CA HIS A 176 -4.05 1.72 -5.40
C HIS A 176 -2.96 1.01 -6.23
N ASP A 177 -1.82 0.71 -5.61
CA ASP A 177 -0.67 0.11 -6.28
C ASP A 177 -0.91 -1.33 -6.73
N ALA A 178 -1.81 -2.07 -6.07
CA ALA A 178 -2.20 -3.41 -6.50
C ALA A 178 -2.81 -3.38 -7.91
N GLY A 179 -3.57 -2.32 -8.24
CA GLY A 179 -4.11 -2.10 -9.57
C GLY A 179 -3.04 -1.97 -10.66
N TRP A 180 -1.88 -1.39 -10.36
CA TRP A 180 -0.76 -1.34 -11.30
C TRP A 180 -0.13 -2.72 -11.52
N TYR A 181 0.10 -3.48 -10.45
CA TYR A 181 0.61 -4.85 -10.57
C TYR A 181 -0.37 -5.77 -11.30
N HIS A 182 -1.68 -5.65 -11.03
CA HIS A 182 -2.72 -6.38 -11.74
C HIS A 182 -2.68 -6.07 -13.25
N LYS A 183 -2.58 -4.78 -13.64
CA LYS A 183 -2.46 -4.38 -15.05
C LYS A 183 -1.23 -5.01 -15.72
N ILE A 184 -0.08 -5.03 -15.05
CA ILE A 184 1.15 -5.64 -15.59
C ILE A 184 0.99 -7.15 -15.73
N ALA A 185 0.45 -7.82 -14.71
CA ALA A 185 0.25 -9.27 -14.75
C ALA A 185 -0.75 -9.70 -15.84
N SER A 186 -1.76 -8.87 -16.13
CA SER A 186 -2.81 -9.16 -17.12
C SER A 186 -2.48 -8.71 -18.55
N LYS A 187 -1.79 -7.58 -18.73
CA LYS A 187 -1.59 -6.92 -20.04
C LYS A 187 -0.15 -6.50 -20.32
N ASP A 188 0.81 -6.93 -19.51
CA ASP A 188 2.22 -6.53 -19.59
C ASP A 188 2.45 -5.02 -19.37
N TYR A 189 3.69 -4.58 -19.63
CA TYR A 189 4.11 -3.20 -19.47
C TYR A 189 3.63 -2.34 -20.65
N ALA A 190 3.27 -1.09 -20.36
CA ALA A 190 2.88 -0.09 -21.34
C ALA A 190 3.64 1.22 -21.09
N PHE A 191 4.18 1.80 -22.15
CA PHE A 191 4.83 3.10 -22.14
C PHE A 191 4.58 3.83 -23.46
N ASN A 192 4.01 5.03 -23.40
CA ASN A 192 3.69 5.86 -24.56
C ASN A 192 4.74 6.95 -24.85
N GLY A 193 5.87 6.96 -24.13
CA GLY A 193 6.90 8.00 -24.24
C GLY A 193 6.66 9.25 -23.37
N ASP A 194 5.44 9.47 -22.89
CA ASP A 194 5.11 10.63 -22.05
C ASP A 194 5.51 10.41 -20.58
N ARG A 195 6.51 11.16 -20.12
CA ARG A 195 7.07 11.08 -18.78
C ARG A 195 6.25 11.78 -17.71
N THR A 196 5.21 12.52 -18.11
CA THR A 196 4.36 13.32 -17.22
C THR A 196 3.12 12.57 -16.75
N ILE A 197 2.79 11.44 -17.38
CA ILE A 197 1.63 10.61 -17.07
C ILE A 197 2.07 9.35 -16.31
N GLN A 198 1.29 8.93 -15.33
CA GLN A 198 1.51 7.69 -14.59
C GLN A 198 1.28 6.47 -15.48
N GLN A 199 2.26 5.57 -15.54
CA GLN A 199 2.22 4.38 -16.40
C GLN A 199 2.77 3.14 -15.69
N THR A 200 2.43 1.95 -16.20
CA THR A 200 2.80 0.67 -15.56
C THR A 200 4.32 0.47 -15.49
N VAL A 201 5.10 1.04 -16.43
CA VAL A 201 6.57 0.94 -16.44
C VAL A 201 7.27 1.47 -15.20
N ALA A 202 6.63 2.29 -14.36
CA ALA A 202 7.19 2.75 -13.09
C ALA A 202 7.48 1.61 -12.10
N TRP A 203 6.79 0.48 -12.25
CA TRP A 203 6.80 -0.61 -11.29
C TRP A 203 7.85 -1.67 -11.64
N PRO A 204 8.58 -2.21 -10.65
CA PRO A 204 9.54 -3.28 -10.88
C PRO A 204 8.89 -4.61 -11.30
N PHE A 205 9.61 -5.43 -12.05
CA PHE A 205 9.03 -6.59 -12.75
C PHE A 205 8.78 -7.83 -11.88
N LEU A 206 9.57 -8.05 -10.83
CA LEU A 206 9.61 -9.38 -10.20
C LEU A 206 8.26 -9.80 -9.63
N TYR A 207 7.56 -8.90 -8.94
CA TYR A 207 6.26 -9.20 -8.33
C TYR A 207 5.18 -9.53 -9.38
N PRO A 208 4.83 -8.65 -10.33
CA PRO A 208 3.76 -8.94 -11.28
C PRO A 208 4.08 -10.13 -12.19
N TYR A 209 5.36 -10.38 -12.52
CA TYR A 209 5.74 -11.55 -13.32
C TYR A 209 5.68 -12.85 -12.51
N SER A 210 5.97 -12.82 -11.20
CA SER A 210 5.76 -13.98 -10.33
C SER A 210 4.27 -14.33 -10.20
N VAL A 211 3.41 -13.32 -10.12
CA VAL A 211 1.94 -13.48 -10.16
C VAL A 211 1.51 -14.08 -11.50
N LYS A 212 2.00 -13.53 -12.62
CA LYS A 212 1.69 -14.03 -13.97
C LYS A 212 2.14 -15.49 -14.15
N ALA A 213 3.30 -15.86 -13.60
CA ALA A 213 3.77 -17.24 -13.59
C ALA A 213 2.86 -18.15 -12.76
N LEU A 214 2.44 -17.71 -11.56
CA LEU A 214 1.50 -18.48 -10.75
C LEU A 214 0.14 -18.64 -11.44
N HIS A 215 -0.36 -17.59 -12.10
CA HIS A 215 -1.57 -17.63 -12.93
C HIS A 215 -1.45 -18.71 -14.02
N ALA A 216 -0.36 -18.68 -14.80
CA ALA A 216 -0.13 -19.64 -15.86
C ALA A 216 -0.04 -21.10 -15.37
N ILE A 217 0.58 -21.33 -14.20
CA ILE A 217 0.77 -22.68 -13.64
C ILE A 217 -0.50 -23.20 -12.97
N SER A 218 -1.25 -22.35 -12.27
CA SER A 218 -2.40 -22.76 -11.46
C SER A 218 -3.75 -22.68 -12.18
N GLY A 219 -3.84 -21.92 -13.28
CA GLY A 219 -5.10 -21.65 -13.99
C GLY A 219 -6.08 -20.75 -13.22
N LEU A 220 -5.70 -20.22 -12.05
CA LEU A 220 -6.50 -19.28 -11.27
C LEU A 220 -6.63 -17.95 -12.02
N ASP A 221 -7.68 -17.17 -11.78
CA ASP A 221 -7.71 -15.77 -12.25
C ASP A 221 -6.58 -14.93 -11.61
N ILE A 222 -6.19 -13.83 -12.28
CA ILE A 222 -5.06 -12.97 -11.85
C ILE A 222 -5.28 -12.44 -10.43
N ASP A 223 -6.49 -12.03 -10.08
CA ASP A 223 -6.80 -11.50 -8.75
C ASP A 223 -6.51 -12.56 -7.66
N LYS A 224 -6.99 -13.80 -7.83
CA LYS A 224 -6.70 -14.92 -6.93
C LYS A 224 -5.21 -15.27 -6.95
N SER A 225 -4.54 -15.24 -8.09
CA SER A 225 -3.09 -15.48 -8.16
C SER A 225 -2.31 -14.45 -7.34
N MET A 226 -2.67 -13.16 -7.41
CA MET A 226 -2.05 -12.11 -6.59
C MET A 226 -2.21 -12.40 -5.10
N LEU A 227 -3.43 -12.69 -4.66
CA LEU A 227 -3.70 -12.95 -3.24
C LEU A 227 -3.01 -14.23 -2.76
N ARG A 228 -3.09 -15.33 -3.51
CA ARG A 228 -2.43 -16.58 -3.15
C ARG A 228 -0.91 -16.43 -3.09
N PHE A 229 -0.32 -15.73 -4.05
CA PHE A 229 1.11 -15.44 -4.04
C PHE A 229 1.49 -14.63 -2.79
N ASN A 230 0.71 -13.60 -2.45
CA ASN A 230 1.03 -12.77 -1.29
C ASN A 230 0.79 -13.48 0.06
N LEU A 231 -0.19 -14.38 0.14
CA LEU A 231 -0.37 -15.27 1.30
C LEU A 231 0.84 -16.18 1.52
N ILE A 232 1.37 -16.76 0.45
CA ILE A 232 2.58 -17.60 0.54
C ILE A 232 3.79 -16.74 0.94
N CYS A 233 4.01 -15.60 0.28
CA CYS A 233 5.13 -14.72 0.60
C CYS A 233 5.07 -14.17 2.02
N SER A 234 3.89 -13.77 2.51
CA SER A 234 3.72 -13.25 3.87
C SER A 234 4.00 -14.31 4.93
N LEU A 235 3.52 -15.54 4.75
CA LEU A 235 3.81 -16.64 5.65
C LEU A 235 5.31 -16.96 5.66
N LEU A 236 5.94 -17.08 4.49
CA LEU A 236 7.38 -17.33 4.39
C LEU A 236 8.22 -16.19 4.98
N ALA A 237 7.77 -14.94 4.82
CA ALA A 237 8.41 -13.77 5.45
C ALA A 237 8.34 -13.85 6.97
N MET A 238 7.17 -14.19 7.54
CA MET A 238 7.00 -14.38 8.99
C MET A 238 7.86 -15.53 9.53
N LEU A 239 7.93 -16.65 8.81
CA LEU A 239 8.81 -17.76 9.17
C LEU A 239 10.30 -17.37 9.12
N SER A 240 10.68 -16.59 8.12
CA SER A 240 12.05 -16.08 7.96
C SER A 240 12.39 -15.08 9.08
N LEU A 241 11.50 -14.16 9.43
CA LEU A 241 11.67 -13.25 10.57
C LEU A 241 11.78 -14.00 11.90
N PHE A 242 10.91 -15.00 12.13
CA PHE A 242 11.00 -15.84 13.32
C PHE A 242 12.34 -16.57 13.40
N TYR A 243 12.74 -17.21 12.29
CA TYR A 243 14.02 -17.90 12.18
C TYR A 243 15.21 -16.98 12.41
N LEU A 244 15.17 -15.75 11.87
CA LEU A 244 16.18 -14.72 12.11
C LEU A 244 16.30 -14.38 13.61
N GLY A 245 15.18 -14.31 14.33
CA GLY A 245 15.19 -14.15 15.79
C GLY A 245 15.80 -15.34 16.52
N LYS A 246 15.53 -16.56 16.07
CA LYS A 246 16.14 -17.77 16.62
C LYS A 246 17.66 -17.83 16.36
N LEU A 247 18.12 -17.38 15.19
CA LEU A 247 19.55 -17.25 14.88
C LEU A 247 20.27 -16.28 15.83
N LEU A 248 19.59 -15.23 16.28
CA LEU A 248 20.07 -14.29 17.30
C LEU A 248 19.75 -14.73 18.74
N LYS A 249 19.46 -16.02 18.94
CA LYS A 249 19.26 -16.66 20.25
C LYS A 249 18.12 -16.05 21.08
N LEU A 250 17.12 -15.44 20.43
CA LEU A 250 15.91 -15.02 21.12
C LEU A 250 15.12 -16.24 21.60
N ASN A 251 14.45 -16.10 22.74
CA ASN A 251 13.44 -17.08 23.16
C ASN A 251 12.25 -17.04 22.19
N THR A 252 11.36 -18.04 22.27
CA THR A 252 10.22 -18.16 21.34
C THR A 252 9.35 -16.90 21.35
N SER A 253 8.96 -16.40 22.53
CA SER A 253 8.07 -15.25 22.67
C SER A 253 8.64 -13.97 22.06
N SER A 254 9.92 -13.65 22.33
CA SER A 254 10.59 -12.50 21.72
C SER A 254 10.80 -12.66 20.21
N ALA A 255 11.05 -13.88 19.73
CA ALA A 255 11.22 -14.14 18.29
C ALA A 255 9.91 -13.98 17.50
N LEU A 256 8.74 -14.11 18.16
CA LEU A 256 7.43 -13.90 17.54
C LEU A 256 7.07 -12.41 17.37
N LEU A 257 7.75 -11.48 18.06
CA LEU A 257 7.38 -10.06 18.00
C LEU A 257 7.62 -9.41 16.64
N ALA A 258 8.67 -9.79 15.92
CA ALA A 258 8.91 -9.27 14.57
C ALA A 258 7.88 -9.78 13.53
N PRO A 259 7.57 -11.10 13.48
CA PRO A 259 6.42 -11.59 12.73
C PRO A 259 5.10 -10.93 13.13
N ALA A 260 4.86 -10.73 14.42
CA ALA A 260 3.64 -10.06 14.91
C ALA A 260 3.57 -8.62 14.45
N TRP A 261 4.66 -7.85 14.57
CA TRP A 261 4.73 -6.49 14.03
C TRP A 261 4.42 -6.48 12.55
N PHE A 262 5.01 -7.38 11.76
CA PHE A 262 4.76 -7.44 10.34
C PHE A 262 3.28 -7.72 10.01
N ALA A 263 2.65 -8.66 10.72
CA ALA A 263 1.28 -9.11 10.45
C ALA A 263 0.20 -8.19 11.04
N PHE A 264 0.46 -7.52 12.16
CA PHE A 264 -0.48 -6.66 12.90
C PHE A 264 -0.11 -5.18 12.82
N ASN A 265 0.81 -4.79 11.94
CA ASN A 265 1.04 -3.40 11.62
C ASN A 265 -0.28 -2.76 11.12
N PRO A 266 -0.55 -1.47 11.39
CA PRO A 266 -1.70 -0.77 10.78
C PRO A 266 -1.77 -0.94 9.27
N PHE A 267 -0.60 -0.99 8.62
CA PHE A 267 -0.45 -1.16 7.18
C PHE A 267 -0.35 -2.64 6.76
N SER A 268 -0.85 -3.56 7.58
CA SER A 268 -0.94 -5.00 7.26
C SER A 268 -1.82 -5.31 6.05
N PHE A 269 -2.67 -4.35 5.63
CA PHE A 269 -3.36 -4.42 4.34
C PHE A 269 -2.39 -4.70 3.17
N PHE A 270 -1.21 -4.07 3.16
CA PHE A 270 -0.19 -4.28 2.13
C PHE A 270 0.51 -5.64 2.24
N VAL A 271 0.44 -6.28 3.41
CA VAL A 271 1.02 -7.61 3.67
C VAL A 271 0.17 -8.73 3.09
N PHE A 272 -1.15 -8.55 3.04
CA PHE A 272 -2.08 -9.59 2.56
C PHE A 272 -2.76 -9.26 1.22
N GLY A 273 -2.81 -7.99 0.83
CA GLY A 273 -3.32 -7.55 -0.48
C GLY A 273 -2.36 -7.85 -1.64
N GLY A 274 -2.74 -7.57 -2.87
CA GLY A 274 -1.97 -7.78 -4.10
C GLY A 274 -0.79 -6.81 -4.28
N PHE A 275 0.04 -6.64 -3.26
CA PHE A 275 1.20 -5.74 -3.27
C PHE A 275 2.53 -6.48 -3.12
N SER A 276 3.64 -5.79 -3.40
CA SER A 276 4.99 -6.37 -3.39
C SER A 276 5.65 -6.44 -2.02
N GLU A 277 5.02 -5.90 -0.98
CA GLU A 277 5.57 -5.68 0.36
C GLU A 277 5.94 -7.01 1.04
N SER A 278 5.14 -8.06 0.89
CA SER A 278 5.46 -9.38 1.46
C SER A 278 6.56 -10.10 0.71
N LEU A 279 6.61 -10.00 -0.62
CA LEU A 279 7.75 -10.50 -1.39
C LEU A 279 9.03 -9.76 -0.99
N PHE A 280 8.97 -8.43 -0.88
CA PHE A 280 10.10 -7.61 -0.44
C PHE A 280 10.58 -8.03 0.96
N MET A 281 9.67 -8.19 1.93
CA MET A 281 10.01 -8.61 3.29
C MET A 281 10.59 -10.03 3.34
N LEU A 282 10.06 -10.96 2.55
CA LEU A 282 10.62 -12.31 2.41
C LEU A 282 12.07 -12.25 1.92
N LEU A 283 12.32 -11.53 0.82
CA LEU A 283 13.65 -11.40 0.24
C LEU A 283 14.60 -10.66 1.18
N PHE A 284 14.11 -9.65 1.89
CA PHE A 284 14.89 -8.88 2.87
C PHE A 284 15.32 -9.74 4.06
N SER A 285 14.39 -10.44 4.69
CA SER A 285 14.70 -11.33 5.81
C SER A 285 15.61 -12.49 5.37
N ALA A 286 15.39 -13.06 4.18
CA ALA A 286 16.27 -14.07 3.59
C ALA A 286 17.70 -13.54 3.35
N ALA A 287 17.84 -12.32 2.80
CA ALA A 287 19.14 -11.68 2.60
C ALA A 287 19.88 -11.49 3.94
N LEU A 288 19.19 -11.04 4.99
CA LEU A 288 19.76 -10.88 6.32
C LEU A 288 20.20 -12.21 6.94
N ILE A 289 19.37 -13.26 6.82
CA ILE A 289 19.72 -14.62 7.27
C ILE A 289 20.98 -15.12 6.57
N LEU A 290 21.06 -14.98 5.25
CA LEU A 290 22.20 -15.43 4.46
C LEU A 290 23.46 -14.60 4.78
N THR A 291 23.30 -13.31 5.04
CA THR A 291 24.39 -12.42 5.47
C THR A 291 24.95 -12.82 6.83
N ILE A 292 24.10 -13.11 7.82
CA ILE A 292 24.52 -13.59 9.15
C ILE A 292 25.21 -14.96 9.08
N LYS A 293 24.75 -15.80 8.15
CA LYS A 293 25.36 -17.11 7.83
C LYS A 293 26.58 -17.01 6.91
N GLU A 294 26.99 -15.79 6.56
CA GLU A 294 28.18 -15.51 5.74
C GLU A 294 28.10 -16.17 4.34
N LYS A 295 26.87 -16.42 3.85
CA LYS A 295 26.58 -16.89 2.49
C LYS A 295 26.45 -15.69 1.55
N TRP A 296 27.55 -14.96 1.38
CA TRP A 296 27.63 -13.66 0.71
C TRP A 296 27.01 -13.61 -0.69
N ILE A 297 27.33 -14.59 -1.53
CA ILE A 297 26.84 -14.65 -2.91
C ILE A 297 25.32 -14.90 -2.93
N SER A 298 24.84 -15.82 -2.10
CA SER A 298 23.39 -16.06 -1.97
C SER A 298 22.66 -14.84 -1.40
N ALA A 299 23.28 -14.11 -0.45
CA ALA A 299 22.72 -12.87 0.07
C ALA A 299 22.64 -11.80 -1.03
N ALA A 300 23.69 -11.64 -1.85
CA ALA A 300 23.68 -10.74 -3.00
C ALA A 300 22.59 -11.12 -4.03
N LEU A 301 22.36 -12.41 -4.28
CA LEU A 301 21.26 -12.87 -5.14
C LEU A 301 19.88 -12.52 -4.56
N MET A 302 19.69 -12.64 -3.25
CA MET A 302 18.45 -12.20 -2.62
C MET A 302 18.28 -10.68 -2.73
N ILE A 303 19.34 -9.89 -2.58
CA ILE A 303 19.30 -8.43 -2.77
C ILE A 303 19.02 -8.06 -4.23
N SER A 304 19.55 -8.83 -5.19
CA SER A 304 19.16 -8.70 -6.60
C SER A 304 17.67 -8.91 -6.79
N ALA A 305 17.09 -9.97 -6.24
CA ALA A 305 15.64 -10.17 -6.27
C ALA A 305 14.89 -9.03 -5.53
N MET A 306 15.42 -8.51 -4.41
CA MET A 306 14.83 -7.38 -3.70
C MET A 306 14.76 -6.15 -4.60
N THR A 307 15.85 -5.79 -5.29
CA THR A 307 15.89 -4.62 -6.19
C THR A 307 14.94 -4.78 -7.37
N ALA A 308 14.77 -6.00 -7.88
CA ALA A 308 13.80 -6.35 -8.92
C ALA A 308 12.34 -6.31 -8.43
N SER A 309 12.08 -6.38 -7.13
CA SER A 309 10.75 -6.19 -6.53
C SER A 309 10.46 -4.74 -6.16
N ARG A 310 11.45 -4.03 -5.60
CA ARG A 310 11.43 -2.62 -5.21
C ARG A 310 12.84 -2.05 -5.30
N PHE A 311 13.02 -0.97 -6.06
CA PHE A 311 14.34 -0.34 -6.26
C PHE A 311 15.02 0.11 -4.96
N ILE A 312 14.24 0.44 -3.92
CA ILE A 312 14.75 0.81 -2.60
C ILE A 312 15.57 -0.32 -1.93
N GLY A 313 15.36 -1.57 -2.35
CA GLY A 313 16.19 -2.71 -1.95
C GLY A 313 17.67 -2.53 -2.27
N GLY A 314 18.04 -1.59 -3.16
CA GLY A 314 19.43 -1.27 -3.48
C GLY A 314 20.24 -0.78 -2.28
N ILE A 315 19.60 -0.25 -1.25
CA ILE A 315 20.26 0.11 0.02
C ILE A 315 20.87 -1.11 0.71
N ALA A 316 20.25 -2.29 0.56
CA ALA A 316 20.76 -3.51 1.16
C ALA A 316 22.12 -3.93 0.59
N ILE A 317 22.50 -3.44 -0.60
CA ILE A 317 23.84 -3.61 -1.18
C ILE A 317 24.89 -2.98 -0.27
N LEU A 318 24.65 -1.73 0.18
CA LEU A 318 25.55 -1.02 1.08
C LEU A 318 25.64 -1.74 2.42
N LEU A 319 24.51 -2.19 2.97
CA LEU A 319 24.49 -2.96 4.22
C LEU A 319 25.33 -4.24 4.13
N LEU A 320 25.20 -4.99 3.03
CA LEU A 320 25.97 -6.21 2.78
C LEU A 320 27.47 -5.90 2.72
N MET A 321 27.87 -4.88 1.95
CA MET A 321 29.27 -4.49 1.78
C MET A 321 29.90 -3.98 3.08
N LEU A 322 29.21 -3.11 3.81
CA LEU A 322 29.68 -2.57 5.08
C LEU A 322 29.81 -3.66 6.14
N TYR A 323 28.84 -4.57 6.21
CA TYR A 323 28.92 -5.70 7.15
C TYR A 323 30.07 -6.65 6.80
N TRP A 324 30.24 -6.98 5.52
CA TRP A 324 31.37 -7.79 5.06
C TRP A 324 32.72 -7.16 5.43
N LEU A 325 32.89 -5.86 5.18
CA LEU A 325 34.08 -5.11 5.56
C LEU A 325 34.32 -5.15 7.08
N SER A 326 33.26 -4.98 7.87
CA SER A 326 33.37 -4.90 9.33
C SER A 326 33.94 -6.16 9.98
N ILE A 327 33.77 -7.34 9.35
CA ILE A 327 34.23 -8.62 9.91
C ILE A 327 35.40 -9.26 9.15
N ASN A 328 35.64 -8.92 7.88
CA ASN A 328 36.66 -9.58 7.04
C ASN A 328 37.84 -8.70 6.63
N TYR A 329 37.76 -7.37 6.83
CA TYR A 329 38.78 -6.46 6.29
C TYR A 329 40.18 -6.74 6.84
N GLN A 330 40.29 -6.94 8.16
CA GLN A 330 41.58 -7.19 8.81
C GLN A 330 42.22 -8.53 8.41
N SER A 331 41.42 -9.54 8.06
CA SER A 331 41.92 -10.90 7.78
C SER A 331 42.27 -11.14 6.32
N GLN A 332 41.59 -10.48 5.36
CA GLN A 332 41.75 -10.78 3.93
C GLN A 332 42.63 -9.78 3.16
N GLY A 333 42.92 -8.62 3.74
CA GLY A 333 43.65 -7.54 3.09
C GLY A 333 42.86 -6.86 1.96
N ILE A 334 43.40 -5.76 1.43
CA ILE A 334 42.65 -4.85 0.56
C ILE A 334 42.26 -5.47 -0.80
N LYS A 335 43.17 -6.21 -1.45
CA LYS A 335 42.95 -6.77 -2.80
C LYS A 335 41.81 -7.79 -2.83
N LYS A 336 41.80 -8.76 -1.91
CA LYS A 336 40.73 -9.77 -1.82
C LYS A 336 39.39 -9.13 -1.42
N SER A 337 39.45 -8.14 -0.52
CA SER A 337 38.29 -7.36 -0.11
C SER A 337 37.62 -6.64 -1.28
N SER A 338 38.40 -5.93 -2.09
CA SER A 338 37.88 -5.23 -3.27
C SER A 338 37.21 -6.18 -4.27
N ILE A 339 37.84 -7.32 -4.56
CA ILE A 339 37.26 -8.32 -5.48
C ILE A 339 35.91 -8.83 -4.96
N MET A 340 35.82 -9.14 -3.67
CA MET A 340 34.59 -9.65 -3.08
C MET A 340 33.48 -8.60 -3.08
N ILE A 341 33.79 -7.35 -2.73
CA ILE A 341 32.85 -6.23 -2.75
C ILE A 341 32.33 -5.98 -4.17
N ILE A 342 33.22 -5.95 -5.17
CA ILE A 342 32.83 -5.78 -6.58
C ILE A 342 31.90 -6.91 -7.02
N LYS A 343 32.24 -8.17 -6.70
CA LYS A 343 31.39 -9.34 -7.02
C LYS A 343 30.01 -9.23 -6.39
N MET A 344 29.93 -8.93 -5.09
CA MET A 344 28.65 -8.75 -4.39
C MET A 344 27.85 -7.59 -4.96
N GLY A 345 28.51 -6.47 -5.29
CA GLY A 345 27.89 -5.31 -5.91
C GLY A 345 27.26 -5.63 -7.26
N LEU A 346 28.05 -6.23 -8.17
CA LEU A 346 27.57 -6.61 -9.50
C LEU A 346 26.42 -7.61 -9.44
N ILE A 347 26.49 -8.61 -8.57
CA ILE A 347 25.40 -9.59 -8.42
C ILE A 347 24.15 -8.90 -7.88
N SER A 348 24.30 -8.04 -6.88
CA SER A 348 23.14 -7.39 -6.24
C SER A 348 22.45 -6.36 -7.13
N THR A 349 23.12 -5.82 -8.16
CA THR A 349 22.52 -4.91 -9.13
C THR A 349 21.85 -5.62 -10.30
N LEU A 350 22.00 -6.94 -10.45
CA LEU A 350 21.39 -7.70 -11.55
C LEU A 350 19.87 -7.51 -11.62
N GLY A 351 19.18 -7.35 -10.48
CA GLY A 351 17.74 -7.12 -10.45
C GLY A 351 17.32 -5.84 -11.19
N ILE A 352 18.09 -4.76 -11.04
CA ILE A 352 17.86 -3.50 -11.76
C ILE A 352 18.17 -3.68 -13.26
N LEU A 353 19.24 -4.40 -13.59
CA LEU A 353 19.61 -4.65 -14.98
C LEU A 353 18.58 -5.52 -15.71
N LEU A 354 18.06 -6.56 -15.04
CA LEU A 354 16.98 -7.39 -15.56
C LEU A 354 15.70 -6.59 -15.72
N ASP A 355 15.40 -5.70 -14.77
CA ASP A 355 14.26 -4.80 -14.86
C ASP A 355 14.34 -3.90 -16.10
N MET A 356 15.51 -3.29 -16.35
CA MET A 356 15.78 -2.50 -17.56
C MET A 356 15.66 -3.34 -18.84
N ALA A 357 16.14 -4.58 -18.83
CA ALA A 357 16.04 -5.48 -19.98
C ALA A 357 14.58 -5.86 -20.29
N VAL A 358 13.78 -6.17 -19.27
CA VAL A 358 12.33 -6.45 -19.42
C VAL A 358 11.62 -5.26 -20.01
N LYS A 359 11.95 -4.05 -19.55
CA LYS A 359 11.34 -2.80 -20.05
C LYS A 359 11.79 -2.46 -21.46
N ALA A 360 13.07 -2.63 -21.77
CA ALA A 360 13.58 -2.50 -23.13
C ALA A 360 12.87 -3.44 -24.10
N HIS A 361 12.64 -4.70 -23.68
CA HIS A 361 11.91 -5.66 -24.49
C HIS A 361 10.43 -5.29 -24.66
N ALA A 362 9.75 -4.87 -23.59
CA ALA A 362 8.33 -4.58 -23.62
C ALA A 362 7.98 -3.25 -24.29
N THR A 363 8.85 -2.24 -24.20
CA THR A 363 8.53 -0.86 -24.60
C THR A 363 9.55 -0.19 -25.51
N GLY A 364 10.68 -0.85 -25.80
CA GLY A 364 11.80 -0.25 -26.53
C GLY A 364 12.64 0.74 -25.71
N GLU A 365 12.27 1.04 -24.46
CA GLU A 365 12.91 2.05 -23.62
C GLU A 365 13.43 1.44 -22.30
N PRO A 366 14.74 1.12 -22.18
CA PRO A 366 15.31 0.46 -21.00
C PRO A 366 15.15 1.28 -19.71
N LEU A 367 15.13 2.61 -19.80
CA LEU A 367 15.06 3.49 -18.65
C LEU A 367 13.63 3.95 -18.33
N ALA A 368 12.61 3.37 -18.96
CA ALA A 368 11.22 3.80 -18.84
C ALA A 368 10.75 3.96 -17.37
N ALA A 369 11.16 3.04 -16.49
CA ALA A 369 10.85 3.08 -15.05
C ALA A 369 11.34 4.35 -14.34
N PHE A 370 12.51 4.85 -14.73
CA PHE A 370 13.12 6.03 -14.14
C PHE A 370 12.62 7.31 -14.79
N LEU A 371 12.39 7.27 -16.11
CA LEU A 371 11.88 8.39 -16.88
C LEU A 371 10.49 8.82 -16.43
N VAL A 372 9.61 7.85 -16.18
CA VAL A 372 8.22 8.14 -15.82
C VAL A 372 8.08 8.70 -14.39
N ARG A 373 9.10 8.62 -13.52
CA ARG A 373 9.04 9.13 -12.14
C ARG A 373 8.69 10.61 -12.04
N SER A 374 8.90 11.39 -13.10
CA SER A 374 8.43 12.78 -13.13
C SER A 374 6.92 12.94 -12.96
N ALA A 375 6.13 11.93 -13.34
CA ALA A 375 4.67 11.93 -13.18
C ALA A 375 4.20 11.84 -11.71
N TRP A 376 5.11 11.53 -10.77
CA TRP A 376 4.83 11.43 -9.33
C TRP A 376 5.56 12.52 -8.52
N LYS A 377 6.08 13.57 -9.17
CA LYS A 377 6.86 14.61 -8.50
C LYS A 377 5.99 15.47 -7.58
N ILE A 378 6.28 15.39 -6.28
CA ILE A 378 6.13 16.47 -5.31
C ILE A 378 7.55 17.01 -5.05
N SER A 379 7.74 18.32 -4.99
CA SER A 379 9.09 18.85 -4.78
C SER A 379 9.60 18.55 -3.35
N PRO A 380 10.91 18.30 -3.13
CA PRO A 380 11.45 18.06 -1.79
C PRO A 380 11.17 19.21 -0.80
N LEU A 381 11.10 20.45 -1.30
CA LEU A 381 10.73 21.61 -0.50
C LEU A 381 9.25 21.56 -0.09
N GLN A 382 8.35 21.23 -1.03
CA GLN A 382 6.93 21.00 -0.72
C GLN A 382 6.74 19.85 0.28
N LEU A 383 7.57 18.81 0.20
CA LEU A 383 7.57 17.69 1.14
C LEU A 383 7.93 18.15 2.55
N ALA A 384 9.05 18.87 2.70
CA ALA A 384 9.49 19.38 3.99
C ALA A 384 8.40 20.26 4.63
N THR A 385 7.77 21.16 3.85
CA THR A 385 6.67 21.99 4.35
C THR A 385 5.41 21.20 4.71
N ARG A 386 5.11 20.09 4.01
CA ARG A 386 3.94 19.24 4.30
C ARG A 386 4.11 18.36 5.53
N ILE A 387 5.33 17.92 5.85
CA ILE A 387 5.62 17.17 7.09
C ILE A 387 5.28 18.04 8.31
N PHE A 388 5.47 19.35 8.21
CA PHE A 388 5.18 20.31 9.28
C PHE A 388 3.80 20.98 9.14
N ASP A 389 2.98 20.60 8.17
CA ASP A 389 1.64 21.16 8.03
C ASP A 389 0.73 20.60 9.12
N LEU A 390 0.54 21.38 10.18
CA LEU A 390 -0.29 21.03 11.33
C LEU A 390 -1.76 20.74 10.93
N ARG A 391 -2.22 21.17 9.75
CA ARG A 391 -3.57 20.85 9.25
C ARG A 391 -3.69 19.40 8.80
N LEU A 392 -2.64 18.84 8.18
CA LEU A 392 -2.55 17.42 7.88
C LEU A 392 -2.52 16.60 9.16
N ILE A 393 -1.85 17.11 10.21
CA ILE A 393 -1.82 16.58 11.57
C ILE A 393 -3.20 16.64 12.27
N GLN A 394 -3.98 17.71 12.06
CA GLN A 394 -5.33 17.84 12.62
C GLN A 394 -6.34 16.90 11.95
N SER A 395 -6.11 16.49 10.70
CA SER A 395 -6.84 15.40 10.05
C SER A 395 -6.25 14.00 10.31
N ALA A 396 -5.15 13.89 11.08
CA ALA A 396 -4.27 12.73 11.02
C ALA A 396 -4.73 11.55 11.88
N GLU A 397 -5.51 10.69 11.26
CA GLU A 397 -5.73 9.32 11.68
C GLU A 397 -4.43 8.48 11.76
N TYR A 398 -3.33 8.95 11.13
CA TYR A 398 -2.09 8.20 10.92
C TYR A 398 -0.88 8.75 11.68
N LEU A 399 -0.99 9.95 12.26
CA LEU A 399 0.11 10.54 13.03
C LEU A 399 0.54 9.65 14.19
N PRO A 400 -0.35 9.02 14.97
CA PRO A 400 0.06 8.09 16.03
C PRO A 400 0.92 6.95 15.49
N VAL A 401 0.56 6.41 14.31
CA VAL A 401 1.29 5.29 13.69
C VAL A 401 2.63 5.73 13.13
N LEU A 402 2.70 6.90 12.49
CA LEU A 402 3.95 7.43 11.99
C LEU A 402 4.91 7.75 13.15
N LEU A 403 4.41 8.35 14.24
CA LEU A 403 5.19 8.61 15.45
C LEU A 403 5.71 7.31 16.08
N LEU A 404 4.88 6.25 16.10
CA LEU A 404 5.28 4.91 16.56
C LEU A 404 6.44 4.35 15.72
N ALA A 405 6.30 4.42 14.38
CA ALA A 405 7.32 3.96 13.45
C ALA A 405 8.62 4.78 13.56
N LEU A 406 8.51 6.11 13.68
CA LEU A 406 9.65 7.01 13.87
C LEU A 406 10.35 6.77 15.21
N GLY A 407 9.58 6.59 16.30
CA GLY A 407 10.12 6.25 17.62
C GLY A 407 10.88 4.92 17.60
N LEU A 408 10.30 3.90 16.96
CA LEU A 408 10.96 2.61 16.77
C LEU A 408 12.21 2.73 15.90
N MET A 409 12.18 3.54 14.83
CA MET A 409 13.32 3.81 13.97
C MET A 409 14.46 4.50 14.73
N ILE A 410 14.17 5.55 15.50
CA ILE A 410 15.15 6.28 16.32
C ILE A 410 15.77 5.31 17.34
N TYR A 411 14.95 4.51 18.02
CA TYR A 411 15.44 3.54 18.99
C TYR A 411 16.29 2.44 18.33
N ALA A 412 15.90 1.97 17.15
CA ALA A 412 16.68 1.02 16.36
C ALA A 412 18.06 1.58 15.96
N ILE A 413 18.12 2.86 15.56
CA ILE A 413 19.39 3.56 15.28
C ILE A 413 20.25 3.65 16.54
N TYR A 414 19.66 4.04 17.67
CA TYR A 414 20.36 4.08 18.96
C TYR A 414 20.98 2.72 19.33
N ILE A 415 20.19 1.65 19.27
CA ILE A 415 20.68 0.29 19.54
C ILE A 415 21.74 -0.13 18.52
N CYS A 416 21.58 0.21 17.23
CA CYS A 416 22.58 -0.06 16.20
C CYS A 416 23.94 0.58 16.56
N ILE A 417 23.94 1.86 16.94
CA ILE A 417 25.15 2.58 17.36
C ILE A 417 25.79 1.91 18.58
N LEU A 418 24.99 1.52 19.59
CA LEU A 418 25.50 0.80 20.75
C LEU A 418 26.10 -0.56 20.38
N CYS A 419 25.46 -1.29 19.47
CA CYS A 419 25.97 -2.57 18.97
C CYS A 419 27.32 -2.38 18.27
N ILE A 420 27.46 -1.34 17.44
CA ILE A 420 28.72 -1.02 16.75
C ILE A 420 29.82 -0.71 17.77
N LYS A 421 29.55 0.13 18.77
CA LYS A 421 30.51 0.47 19.83
C LYS A 421 30.99 -0.74 20.62
N ASN A 422 30.13 -1.74 20.79
CA ASN A 422 30.42 -2.96 21.55
C ASN A 422 30.77 -4.16 20.65
N HIS A 423 31.14 -3.92 19.38
CA HIS A 423 31.54 -4.95 18.41
C HIS A 423 30.49 -6.07 18.18
N ALA A 424 29.22 -5.80 18.47
CA ALA A 424 28.11 -6.71 18.24
C ALA A 424 27.56 -6.57 16.80
N HIS A 425 28.42 -6.78 15.80
CA HIS A 425 28.15 -6.48 14.39
C HIS A 425 26.86 -7.14 13.85
N LYS A 426 26.54 -8.37 14.27
CA LYS A 426 25.32 -9.07 13.86
C LYS A 426 24.06 -8.35 14.33
N ALA A 427 24.02 -7.96 15.60
CA ALA A 427 22.90 -7.20 16.17
C ALA A 427 22.81 -5.80 15.55
N ALA A 428 23.96 -5.14 15.31
CA ALA A 428 24.02 -3.84 14.63
C ALA A 428 23.39 -3.90 13.23
N LEU A 429 23.78 -4.87 12.41
CA LEU A 429 23.23 -5.06 11.06
C LEU A 429 21.71 -5.18 11.11
N ILE A 430 21.20 -6.06 11.98
CA ILE A 430 19.76 -6.32 12.07
C ILE A 430 18.99 -5.10 12.62
N ALA A 431 19.50 -4.48 13.69
CA ALA A 431 18.90 -3.28 14.27
C ALA A 431 18.88 -2.09 13.29
N GLY A 432 19.97 -1.87 12.54
CA GLY A 432 20.08 -0.72 11.63
C GLY A 432 19.42 -0.92 10.26
N SER A 433 19.25 -2.16 9.80
CA SER A 433 18.89 -2.45 8.40
C SER A 433 17.54 -1.85 7.98
N GLY A 434 16.47 -2.11 8.75
CA GLY A 434 15.14 -1.59 8.47
C GLY A 434 15.04 -0.08 8.65
N ALA A 435 15.72 0.47 9.67
CA ALA A 435 15.77 1.90 9.93
C ALA A 435 16.42 2.66 8.76
N LEU A 436 17.49 2.10 8.17
CA LEU A 436 18.13 2.67 7.00
C LEU A 436 17.20 2.63 5.78
N ILE A 437 16.53 1.50 5.52
CA ILE A 437 15.57 1.38 4.41
C ILE A 437 14.43 2.37 4.58
N LEU A 438 13.80 2.42 5.75
CA LEU A 438 12.73 3.38 6.04
C LEU A 438 13.21 4.82 5.88
N GLY A 439 14.32 5.19 6.53
CA GLY A 439 14.87 6.54 6.49
C GLY A 439 15.18 7.01 5.08
N THR A 440 15.87 6.19 4.28
CA THR A 440 16.13 6.53 2.87
C THR A 440 14.85 6.54 2.04
N THR A 441 13.86 5.69 2.34
CA THR A 441 12.57 5.75 1.62
C THR A 441 11.86 7.07 1.87
N LEU A 442 11.82 7.53 3.13
CA LEU A 442 11.23 8.83 3.48
C LEU A 442 11.97 10.00 2.82
N LEU A 443 13.28 9.87 2.59
CA LEU A 443 14.06 10.87 1.87
C LEU A 443 13.82 10.83 0.35
N MET A 444 13.63 9.65 -0.23
CA MET A 444 13.50 9.46 -1.67
C MET A 444 12.06 9.53 -2.18
N ASN A 445 11.07 9.26 -1.33
CA ASN A 445 9.66 9.20 -1.70
C ASN A 445 8.87 10.29 -0.95
N PRO A 446 8.35 11.30 -1.67
CA PRO A 446 7.64 12.42 -1.07
C PRO A 446 6.18 12.12 -0.71
N GLU A 447 5.69 10.91 -0.98
CA GLU A 447 4.31 10.54 -0.62
C GLU A 447 4.22 10.07 0.83
N ILE A 448 4.05 11.03 1.76
CA ILE A 448 3.79 10.76 3.18
C ILE A 448 2.61 9.79 3.35
N HIS A 449 1.63 9.85 2.45
CA HIS A 449 0.42 9.03 2.51
C HIS A 449 0.64 7.53 2.35
N SER A 450 1.77 7.14 1.78
CA SER A 450 2.16 5.73 1.72
C SER A 450 3.43 5.47 2.54
N ALA A 451 3.85 6.43 3.37
CA ALA A 451 5.02 6.29 4.23
C ALA A 451 4.87 5.14 5.23
N GLY A 452 3.63 4.98 5.73
CA GLY A 452 3.28 4.01 6.73
C GLY A 452 3.66 2.56 6.41
N ARG A 453 3.38 2.10 5.18
CA ARG A 453 3.76 0.75 4.74
C ARG A 453 5.27 0.51 4.73
N TYR A 454 6.10 1.56 4.61
CA TYR A 454 7.55 1.38 4.72
C TYR A 454 8.00 1.08 6.14
N SER A 455 7.17 1.35 7.16
CA SER A 455 7.43 0.93 8.54
C SER A 455 7.43 -0.60 8.71
N LEU A 456 6.86 -1.35 7.76
CA LEU A 456 6.98 -2.81 7.73
C LEU A 456 8.45 -3.24 7.70
N SER A 457 9.32 -2.46 7.04
CA SER A 457 10.77 -2.70 7.00
C SER A 457 11.45 -2.68 8.36
N LEU A 458 10.81 -2.15 9.42
CA LEU A 458 11.31 -2.19 10.79
C LEU A 458 11.15 -3.57 11.47
N ALA A 459 10.48 -4.55 10.85
CA ALA A 459 10.29 -5.87 11.46
C ALA A 459 11.63 -6.54 11.84
N PRO A 460 12.68 -6.57 11.00
CA PRO A 460 13.99 -7.05 11.43
C PRO A 460 14.61 -6.21 12.55
N CYS A 461 14.39 -4.89 12.59
CA CYS A 461 14.95 -4.02 13.63
C CYS A 461 14.53 -4.46 15.04
N ILE A 462 13.28 -4.89 15.20
CA ILE A 462 12.75 -5.44 16.46
C ILE A 462 13.61 -6.61 16.95
N ILE A 463 14.05 -7.48 16.05
CA ILE A 463 14.91 -8.61 16.38
C ILE A 463 16.27 -8.12 16.89
N GLY A 464 16.85 -7.15 16.19
CA GLY A 464 18.14 -6.53 16.54
C GLY A 464 18.07 -5.88 17.93
N ILE A 465 17.03 -5.08 18.16
CA ILE A 465 16.73 -4.45 19.45
C ILE A 465 16.66 -5.51 20.55
N LEU A 466 15.78 -6.51 20.44
CA LEU A 466 15.57 -7.51 21.48
C LEU A 466 16.76 -8.46 21.69
N SER A 467 17.65 -8.57 20.71
CA SER A 467 18.86 -9.39 20.82
C SER A 467 19.95 -8.72 21.66
N TYR A 468 19.93 -7.40 21.76
CA TYR A 468 21.01 -6.62 22.34
C TYR A 468 20.59 -5.75 23.54
N ASP A 469 19.33 -5.32 23.57
CA ASP A 469 18.83 -4.41 24.58
C ASP A 469 18.87 -5.02 25.99
N ARG A 470 19.47 -4.26 26.91
CA ARG A 470 19.55 -4.61 28.34
C ARG A 470 18.18 -4.50 29.02
N LEU A 471 17.28 -3.66 28.50
CA LEU A 471 15.92 -3.43 28.99
C LEU A 471 14.88 -4.28 28.24
N LYS A 472 15.28 -5.48 27.83
CA LYS A 472 14.51 -6.38 26.96
C LYS A 472 13.05 -6.54 27.35
N GLN A 473 12.73 -6.59 28.64
CA GLN A 473 11.35 -6.72 29.12
C GLN A 473 10.50 -5.49 28.78
N GLN A 474 11.03 -4.28 28.99
CA GLN A 474 10.33 -3.03 28.68
C GLN A 474 10.15 -2.87 27.17
N SER A 475 11.19 -3.12 26.38
CA SER A 475 11.13 -3.12 24.91
C SER A 475 10.12 -4.12 24.37
N THR A 476 10.04 -5.32 24.95
CA THR A 476 9.03 -6.34 24.60
C THR A 476 7.61 -5.81 24.82
N VAL A 477 7.34 -5.17 25.97
CA VAL A 477 6.02 -4.59 26.28
C VAL A 477 5.67 -3.46 25.32
N LEU A 478 6.60 -2.55 25.05
CA LEU A 478 6.39 -1.43 24.13
C LEU A 478 6.08 -1.91 22.71
N ILE A 479 6.86 -2.88 22.20
CA ILE A 479 6.63 -3.46 20.87
C ILE A 479 5.29 -4.20 20.81
N ALA A 480 4.94 -4.96 21.86
CA ALA A 480 3.64 -5.64 21.91
C ALA A 480 2.47 -4.65 21.92
N LEU A 481 2.54 -3.60 22.75
CA LEU A 481 1.53 -2.54 22.78
C LEU A 481 1.43 -1.85 21.41
N SER A 482 2.56 -1.58 20.77
CA SER A 482 2.64 -1.00 19.42
C SER A 482 1.94 -1.88 18.38
N CYS A 483 2.09 -3.20 18.45
CA CYS A 483 1.38 -4.15 17.57
C CYS A 483 -0.12 -4.16 17.85
N THR A 484 -0.53 -4.11 19.12
CA THR A 484 -1.96 -4.12 19.51
C THR A 484 -2.67 -2.85 19.05
N ILE A 485 -2.07 -1.68 19.32
CA ILE A 485 -2.53 -0.40 18.76
C ILE A 485 -2.56 -0.51 17.24
N GLY A 486 -1.51 -1.12 16.66
CA GLY A 486 -1.40 -1.37 15.24
C GLY A 486 -2.63 -2.04 14.62
N ALA A 487 -3.01 -3.18 15.19
CA ALA A 487 -4.16 -3.97 14.78
C ALA A 487 -5.50 -3.26 15.03
N ALA A 488 -5.60 -2.43 16.07
CA ALA A 488 -6.81 -1.66 16.32
C ALA A 488 -7.03 -0.58 15.24
N PHE A 489 -5.95 0.06 14.79
CA PHE A 489 -5.99 1.09 13.76
C PHE A 489 -6.12 0.55 12.33
N SER A 490 -5.81 -0.73 12.07
CA SER A 490 -5.94 -1.30 10.71
C SER A 490 -7.36 -1.17 10.15
N GLY A 491 -8.39 -1.27 10.99
CA GLY A 491 -9.79 -1.11 10.58
C GLY A 491 -10.10 0.28 10.03
N LEU A 492 -9.47 1.33 10.58
CA LEU A 492 -9.61 2.71 10.13
C LEU A 492 -8.97 2.89 8.74
N ILE A 493 -7.75 2.34 8.57
CA ILE A 493 -7.04 2.37 7.29
C ILE A 493 -7.83 1.63 6.21
N ILE A 494 -8.39 0.46 6.54
CA ILE A 494 -9.27 -0.30 5.63
C ILE A 494 -10.52 0.50 5.27
N SER A 495 -11.14 1.18 6.24
CA SER A 495 -12.31 2.03 5.99
C SER A 495 -12.00 3.18 5.02
N ASN A 496 -10.81 3.77 5.14
CA ASN A 496 -10.35 4.80 4.22
C ASN A 496 -10.09 4.25 2.82
N ILE A 497 -9.41 3.11 2.71
CA ILE A 497 -9.20 2.43 1.42
C ILE A 497 -10.54 2.11 0.76
N TYR A 498 -11.52 1.62 1.54
CA TYR A 498 -12.85 1.28 1.04
C TYR A 498 -13.61 2.50 0.48
N SER A 499 -13.55 3.62 1.20
CA SER A 499 -14.24 4.86 0.80
C SER A 499 -13.56 5.57 -0.39
N GLY A 500 -12.47 5.02 -0.95
CA GLY A 500 -11.69 5.68 -2.01
C GLY A 500 -10.97 6.94 -1.53
N LEU A 501 -11.04 7.21 -0.22
CA LEU A 501 -10.08 8.08 0.44
C LEU A 501 -8.70 7.46 0.22
N ALA A 502 -7.67 8.28 -0.02
CA ALA A 502 -6.33 7.71 -0.06
C ALA A 502 -6.09 6.99 1.28
N PRO A 503 -5.20 5.97 1.37
CA PRO A 503 -4.92 5.23 2.59
C PRO A 503 -4.16 6.06 3.65
N PHE A 504 -4.54 7.34 3.79
CA PHE A 504 -3.80 8.59 4.03
C PHE A 504 -2.55 8.61 4.90
#